data_AF-A0A848B592-F1
#
_entry.id   AF-A0A848B592-F1
#
_cell.length_a   1.000
_cell.length_b   1.000
_cell.length_c   1.000
_cell.angle_alpha   90.00
_cell.angle_beta   90.00
_cell.angle_gamma   90.00
#
_symmetry.space_group_name_H-M   'P 1'
#
loop_
_entity.id
_entity.type
_entity.pdbx_description
1 polymer ?
#
loop_
_entity_poly.entity_id
_entity_poly.type
_entity_poly.pdbx_seq_one_letter_code
_entity_poly.pdbx_strand_id
1 'polypeptide(L)'
;MATHSKIFYFVCESQKKKLKLLQWIWGKAFISWVKENLPPAQIVFNHFHVIKLMNEKLDLVRRRITVKLDTAERAILKNQRFTLLRNEENLSSEASAYLAKIKQTFQELADVHMMKEALRSIYSVAQNVSQAEDALLLWVKAT
;
A
#
# COMPACT_ATOMS: atom_id res chain seq x y z
N MET A 1 -20.08 -20.50 20.84
CA MET A 1 -18.89 -20.86 20.04
C MET A 1 -18.08 -19.59 19.81
N ALA A 2 -17.27 -19.19 20.80
CA ALA A 2 -16.62 -17.89 20.82
C ALA A 2 -15.18 -18.00 20.29
N THR A 3 -14.90 -17.17 19.27
CA THR A 3 -13.63 -16.50 18.97
C THR A 3 -12.35 -17.31 19.09
N HIS A 4 -11.87 -17.76 17.93
CA HIS A 4 -10.47 -18.13 17.73
C HIS A 4 -9.58 -16.89 17.90
N SER A 5 -9.01 -16.72 19.10
CA SER A 5 -7.96 -15.74 19.39
C SER A 5 -6.70 -16.11 18.62
N LYS A 6 -6.39 -15.35 17.56
CA LYS A 6 -5.22 -15.55 16.67
C LYS A 6 -3.98 -14.88 17.27
N ILE A 7 -2.85 -15.61 17.22
CA ILE A 7 -1.60 -15.43 18.00
C ILE A 7 -0.60 -14.44 17.36
N PHE A 8 0.29 -13.89 18.22
CA PHE A 8 1.31 -12.85 18.01
C PHE A 8 2.78 -13.39 17.83
N TYR A 9 3.78 -12.63 17.33
CA TYR A 9 5.17 -13.03 16.95
C TYR A 9 6.22 -11.88 17.01
N PHE A 10 7.41 -12.17 17.55
CA PHE A 10 8.61 -11.33 17.69
C PHE A 10 9.85 -12.11 17.20
N VAL A 11 10.90 -11.45 16.66
CA VAL A 11 12.17 -12.10 16.27
C VAL A 11 13.29 -11.74 17.24
N CYS A 12 13.60 -12.58 18.23
CA CYS A 12 14.75 -12.40 19.13
C CYS A 12 15.88 -13.34 18.70
N GLU A 13 17.03 -12.81 18.25
CA GLU A 13 18.15 -13.63 17.74
C GLU A 13 18.82 -14.54 18.80
N SER A 14 18.61 -14.31 20.10
CA SER A 14 19.29 -15.11 21.13
C SER A 14 18.67 -16.49 21.37
N GLN A 15 17.45 -16.76 20.88
CA GLN A 15 16.77 -18.05 21.12
C GLN A 15 16.29 -18.68 19.81
N LYS A 16 17.04 -19.67 19.30
CA LYS A 16 16.71 -20.53 18.14
C LYS A 16 15.44 -21.37 18.37
N LYS A 17 14.26 -20.75 18.51
CA LYS A 17 12.96 -21.43 18.45
C LYS A 17 12.08 -20.76 17.40
N LYS A 18 11.76 -21.50 16.34
CA LYS A 18 10.89 -21.09 15.24
C LYS A 18 9.55 -20.59 15.77
N LEU A 19 9.26 -19.31 15.58
CA LEU A 19 7.92 -18.74 15.78
C LEU A 19 7.50 -17.94 14.53
N LYS A 20 6.25 -18.13 14.10
CA LYS A 20 5.69 -17.88 12.75
C LYS A 20 5.00 -16.50 12.52
N LEU A 21 5.70 -15.38 12.28
CA LEU A 21 5.22 -14.16 11.57
C LEU A 21 3.82 -13.51 11.91
N LEU A 22 3.84 -12.26 12.39
CA LEU A 22 2.67 -11.50 12.88
C LEU A 22 2.13 -10.45 11.91
N GLN A 23 0.82 -10.22 11.93
CA GLN A 23 0.17 -9.09 11.27
C GLN A 23 -1.01 -8.56 12.09
N TRP A 24 -0.83 -7.48 12.89
CA TRP A 24 -1.86 -6.44 13.06
C TRP A 24 -1.42 -5.15 13.78
N ILE A 25 -1.96 -4.03 13.25
CA ILE A 25 -2.18 -2.65 13.74
C ILE A 25 -1.04 -1.89 14.44
N TRP A 26 -0.60 -0.87 13.73
CA TRP A 26 0.40 0.15 14.06
C TRP A 26 -0.16 1.22 15.01
N GLY A 27 0.04 1.06 16.31
CA GLY A 27 0.06 2.19 17.22
C GLY A 27 1.50 2.62 17.47
N LYS A 28 1.79 3.94 17.46
CA LYS A 28 3.11 4.45 17.91
C LYS A 28 3.49 3.87 19.29
N ALA A 29 2.50 3.70 20.16
CA ALA A 29 2.65 3.07 21.46
C ALA A 29 3.14 1.60 21.40
N PHE A 30 2.63 0.79 20.46
CA PHE A 30 3.07 -0.59 20.28
C PHE A 30 4.51 -0.67 19.78
N ILE A 31 4.88 0.18 18.82
CA ILE A 31 6.27 0.28 18.33
C ILE A 31 7.21 0.71 19.46
N SER A 32 6.82 1.68 20.29
CA SER A 32 7.60 2.11 21.46
C SER A 32 7.79 0.96 22.44
N TRP A 33 6.69 0.30 22.80
CA TRP A 33 6.70 -0.83 23.74
C TRP A 33 7.58 -1.98 23.26
N VAL A 34 7.51 -2.34 21.96
CA VAL A 34 8.38 -3.37 21.33
C VAL A 34 9.84 -2.99 21.49
N LYS A 35 10.20 -1.74 21.17
CA LYS A 35 11.59 -1.27 21.24
C LYS A 35 12.12 -1.24 22.68
N GLU A 36 11.27 -0.88 23.63
CA GLU A 36 11.62 -0.80 25.06
C GLU A 36 11.76 -2.18 25.70
N ASN A 37 10.80 -3.08 25.44
CA ASN A 37 10.68 -4.34 26.17
C ASN A 37 11.33 -5.52 25.44
N LEU A 38 11.50 -5.42 24.12
CA LEU A 38 12.04 -6.47 23.28
C LEU A 38 13.07 -5.88 22.27
N PRO A 39 14.20 -5.33 22.74
CA PRO A 39 15.23 -4.72 21.90
C PRO A 39 15.78 -5.58 20.74
N PRO A 40 15.96 -6.92 20.86
CA PRO A 40 16.45 -7.72 19.75
C PRO A 40 15.39 -7.96 18.66
N ALA A 41 14.15 -7.50 18.87
CA ALA A 41 13.04 -7.74 17.97
C ALA A 41 13.08 -6.90 16.70
N GLN A 42 13.02 -7.60 15.56
CA GLN A 42 12.78 -6.93 14.28
C GLN A 42 11.29 -6.68 14.07
N ILE A 43 10.94 -5.43 13.75
CA ILE A 43 9.58 -5.03 13.37
C ILE A 43 9.47 -5.13 11.85
N VAL A 44 8.61 -6.04 11.37
CA VAL A 44 8.40 -6.26 9.94
C VAL A 44 7.03 -5.74 9.54
N PHE A 45 6.99 -4.87 8.54
CA PHE A 45 5.75 -4.40 7.93
C PHE A 45 5.34 -5.35 6.80
N ASN A 46 4.11 -5.87 6.87
CA ASN A 46 3.56 -6.61 5.74
C ASN A 46 3.17 -5.66 4.58
N HIS A 47 3.39 -6.09 3.33
CA HIS A 47 3.04 -5.35 2.11
C HIS A 47 1.61 -4.80 2.06
N PHE A 48 0.63 -5.46 2.68
CA PHE A 48 -0.78 -5.07 2.66
C PHE A 48 -0.95 -3.72 3.35
N HIS A 49 -0.20 -3.48 4.42
CA HIS A 49 -0.23 -2.20 5.13
C HIS A 49 0.41 -1.09 4.30
N VAL A 50 1.52 -1.38 3.62
CA VAL A 50 2.21 -0.43 2.74
C VAL A 50 1.30 -0.02 1.57
N ILE A 51 0.71 -1.00 0.88
CA ILE A 51 -0.22 -0.74 -0.22
C ILE A 51 -1.51 -0.07 0.26
N LYS A 52 -2.01 -0.41 1.46
CA LYS A 52 -3.15 0.28 2.07
C LYS A 52 -2.86 1.77 2.27
N LEU A 53 -1.70 2.14 2.81
CA LEU A 53 -1.31 3.55 2.98
C LEU A 53 -1.24 4.28 1.64
N MET A 54 -0.70 3.63 0.61
CA MET A 54 -0.65 4.21 -0.74
C MET A 54 -2.06 4.40 -1.33
N ASN A 55 -2.97 3.45 -1.13
CA ASN A 55 -4.38 3.56 -1.51
C ASN A 55 -5.10 4.69 -0.78
N GLU A 56 -4.84 4.87 0.51
CA GLU A 56 -5.37 5.99 1.29
C GLU A 56 -4.87 7.34 0.74
N LYS A 57 -3.57 7.43 0.40
CA LYS A 57 -2.99 8.62 -0.24
C LYS A 57 -3.64 8.92 -1.59
N LEU A 58 -3.84 7.90 -2.43
CA LEU A 58 -4.52 8.04 -3.72
C LEU A 58 -5.96 8.53 -3.55
N ASP A 59 -6.73 7.99 -2.58
CA ASP A 59 -8.09 8.48 -2.32
C ASP A 59 -8.11 9.93 -1.79
N LEU A 60 -7.12 10.33 -0.98
CA LEU A 60 -6.97 11.72 -0.54
C LEU A 60 -6.72 12.66 -1.71
N VAL A 61 -5.81 12.30 -2.62
CA VAL A 61 -5.53 13.07 -3.85
C VAL A 61 -6.78 13.18 -4.72
N ARG A 62 -7.48 12.06 -4.94
CA ARG A 62 -8.76 12.03 -5.67
C ARG A 62 -9.78 12.99 -5.07
N ARG A 63 -9.99 12.94 -3.74
CA ARG A 63 -10.92 13.86 -3.05
C ARG A 63 -10.51 15.32 -3.23
N ARG A 64 -9.22 15.64 -3.02
CA ARG A 64 -8.70 17.00 -3.18
C ARG A 64 -8.91 17.55 -4.59
N ILE A 65 -8.67 16.73 -5.61
CA ILE A 65 -8.90 17.11 -7.02
C ILE A 65 -10.40 17.29 -7.27
N THR A 66 -11.22 16.31 -6.88
CA THR A 66 -12.68 16.31 -7.11
C THR A 66 -13.37 17.58 -6.62
N VAL A 67 -12.91 18.15 -5.49
CA VAL A 67 -13.46 19.38 -4.91
C VAL A 67 -13.23 20.61 -5.81
N LYS A 68 -12.16 20.60 -6.62
CA LYS A 68 -11.76 21.71 -7.50
C LYS A 68 -12.33 21.61 -8.92
N LEU A 69 -12.84 20.43 -9.30
CA LEU A 69 -13.35 20.15 -10.65
C LEU A 69 -14.71 20.79 -10.90
N ASP A 70 -14.97 21.15 -12.16
CA ASP A 70 -16.29 21.54 -12.63
C ASP A 70 -17.26 20.32 -12.72
N THR A 71 -18.52 20.58 -13.08
CA THR A 71 -19.55 19.52 -13.16
C THR A 71 -19.22 18.44 -14.20
N ALA A 72 -18.62 18.81 -15.34
CA ALA A 72 -18.31 17.89 -16.43
C ALA A 72 -17.13 16.99 -16.06
N GLU A 73 -16.05 17.56 -15.53
CA GLU A 73 -14.88 16.84 -15.05
C GLU A 73 -15.20 15.96 -13.85
N ARG A 74 -16.02 16.45 -12.91
CA ARG A 74 -16.47 15.67 -11.74
C ARG A 74 -17.27 14.43 -12.14
N ALA A 75 -17.99 14.48 -13.27
CA ALA A 75 -18.70 13.31 -13.79
C ALA A 75 -17.74 12.18 -14.20
N ILE A 76 -16.50 12.50 -14.59
CA ILE A 76 -15.47 11.51 -14.91
C ILE A 76 -15.02 10.76 -13.66
N LEU A 77 -14.90 11.41 -12.50
CA LEU A 77 -14.48 10.73 -11.26
C LEU A 77 -15.63 10.07 -10.49
N LYS A 78 -16.89 10.30 -10.90
CA LYS A 78 -18.07 9.79 -10.22
C LYS A 78 -18.11 8.26 -10.27
N ASN A 79 -18.22 7.63 -9.11
CA ASN A 79 -18.22 6.16 -8.94
C ASN A 79 -16.93 5.44 -9.37
N GLN A 80 -15.84 6.17 -9.64
CA GLN A 80 -14.58 5.58 -10.12
C GLN A 80 -13.55 5.32 -9.02
N ARG A 81 -13.94 5.40 -7.75
CA ARG A 81 -13.04 5.13 -6.63
C ARG A 81 -12.39 3.75 -6.76
N PHE A 82 -13.16 2.71 -7.04
CA PHE A 82 -12.62 1.35 -7.13
C PHE A 82 -11.81 1.11 -8.40
N THR A 83 -12.09 1.85 -9.48
CA THR A 83 -11.29 1.83 -10.71
C THR A 83 -9.85 2.28 -10.43
N LEU A 84 -9.66 3.27 -9.55
CA LEU A 84 -8.35 3.76 -9.13
C LEU A 84 -7.67 2.87 -8.07
N LEU A 85 -8.45 2.27 -7.16
CA LEU A 85 -7.90 1.50 -6.04
C LEU A 85 -7.62 0.03 -6.37
N ARG A 86 -8.35 -0.55 -7.33
CA ARG A 86 -8.07 -1.90 -7.82
C ARG A 86 -6.73 -1.94 -8.54
N ASN A 87 -6.16 -3.13 -8.57
CA ASN A 87 -4.95 -3.39 -9.31
C ASN A 87 -5.29 -3.50 -10.79
N GLU A 88 -4.40 -3.04 -11.67
CA GLU A 88 -4.67 -3.02 -13.11
C GLU A 88 -4.97 -4.41 -13.67
N GLU A 89 -4.30 -5.46 -13.18
CA GLU A 89 -4.53 -6.84 -13.62
C GLU A 89 -5.91 -7.41 -13.23
N ASN A 90 -6.62 -6.73 -12.32
CA ASN A 90 -7.94 -7.14 -11.82
C ASN A 90 -9.08 -6.26 -12.34
N LEU A 91 -8.80 -5.37 -13.28
CA LEU A 91 -9.81 -4.53 -13.94
C LEU A 91 -10.48 -5.28 -15.09
N SER A 92 -11.77 -5.03 -15.30
CA SER A 92 -12.42 -5.43 -16.56
C SER A 92 -11.91 -4.56 -17.71
N SER A 93 -12.18 -4.97 -18.95
CA SER A 93 -11.91 -4.18 -20.16
C SER A 93 -12.48 -2.77 -20.06
N GLU A 94 -13.72 -2.65 -19.58
CA GLU A 94 -14.42 -1.36 -19.46
C GLU A 94 -13.77 -0.49 -18.38
N ALA A 95 -13.44 -1.09 -17.22
CA ALA A 95 -12.80 -0.37 -16.14
C ALA A 95 -11.36 0.07 -16.50
N SER A 96 -10.63 -0.74 -17.27
CA SER A 96 -9.30 -0.40 -17.77
C SER A 96 -9.35 0.76 -18.77
N ALA A 97 -10.28 0.73 -19.73
CA ALA A 97 -10.51 1.84 -20.65
C ALA A 97 -10.90 3.13 -19.89
N TYR A 98 -11.72 3.00 -18.84
CA TYR A 98 -12.09 4.12 -18.01
C TYR A 98 -10.90 4.67 -17.19
N LEU A 99 -10.06 3.80 -16.64
CA LEU A 99 -8.81 4.19 -15.97
C LEU A 99 -7.91 4.99 -16.92
N ALA A 100 -7.78 4.56 -18.18
CA ALA A 100 -7.02 5.29 -19.19
C ALA A 100 -7.59 6.70 -19.42
N LYS A 101 -8.93 6.85 -19.51
CA LYS A 101 -9.58 8.16 -19.59
C LYS A 101 -9.27 9.04 -18.37
N ILE A 102 -9.33 8.49 -17.16
CA ILE A 102 -8.98 9.22 -15.93
C ILE A 102 -7.52 9.69 -15.98
N LYS A 103 -6.59 8.81 -16.38
CA LYS A 103 -5.16 9.14 -16.47
C LYS A 103 -4.87 10.23 -17.50
N GLN A 104 -5.57 10.21 -18.64
CA GLN A 104 -5.45 11.26 -19.67
C GLN A 104 -6.00 12.61 -19.22
N THR A 105 -7.02 12.61 -18.36
CA THR A 105 -7.69 13.85 -17.93
C THR A 105 -7.00 14.48 -16.72
N PHE A 106 -6.54 13.65 -15.77
CA PHE A 106 -6.03 14.10 -14.48
C PHE A 106 -4.60 13.60 -14.27
N GLN A 107 -3.61 14.38 -14.74
CA GLN A 107 -2.19 14.01 -14.66
C GLN A 107 -1.77 13.64 -13.24
N GLU A 108 -2.17 14.42 -12.24
CA GLU A 108 -1.80 14.14 -10.85
C GLU A 108 -2.39 12.80 -10.33
N LEU A 109 -3.59 12.40 -10.79
CA LEU A 109 -4.11 11.07 -10.48
C LEU A 109 -3.37 9.98 -11.25
N ALA A 110 -2.94 10.26 -12.48
CA ALA A 110 -2.15 9.34 -13.27
C ALA A 110 -0.81 9.04 -12.57
N ASP A 111 -0.11 10.08 -12.11
CA ASP A 111 1.18 9.99 -11.44
C ASP A 111 1.06 9.18 -10.15
N VAL A 112 0.10 9.53 -9.27
CA VAL A 112 -0.08 8.83 -7.99
C VAL A 112 -0.55 7.38 -8.21
N HIS A 113 -1.37 7.13 -9.23
CA HIS A 113 -1.75 5.75 -9.60
C HIS A 113 -0.54 4.96 -10.12
N MET A 114 0.30 5.55 -10.97
CA MET A 114 1.52 4.93 -11.45
C MET A 114 2.48 4.61 -10.30
N MET A 115 2.67 5.54 -9.36
CA MET A 115 3.48 5.31 -8.15
C MET A 115 2.94 4.15 -7.32
N LYS A 116 1.61 4.00 -7.21
CA LYS A 116 0.96 2.87 -6.54
C LYS A 116 1.30 1.54 -7.23
N GLU A 117 1.18 1.47 -8.55
CA GLU A 117 1.49 0.23 -9.29
C GLU A 117 3.00 -0.07 -9.29
N ALA A 118 3.86 0.95 -9.37
CA ALA A 118 5.30 0.79 -9.24
C ALA A 118 5.70 0.25 -7.86
N LEU A 119 5.06 0.71 -6.77
CA LEU A 119 5.29 0.17 -5.43
C LEU A 119 4.85 -1.29 -5.33
N ARG A 120 3.71 -1.64 -5.94
CA ARG A 120 3.21 -3.02 -5.97
C ARG A 120 4.14 -3.95 -6.72
N SER A 121 4.69 -3.51 -7.86
CA SER A 121 5.51 -4.36 -8.72
C SER A 121 6.81 -4.81 -8.04
N ILE A 122 7.34 -4.04 -7.07
CA ILE A 122 8.48 -4.45 -6.25
C ILE A 122 8.22 -5.80 -5.59
N TYR A 123 7.03 -6.01 -5.04
CA TYR A 123 6.67 -7.25 -4.35
C TYR A 123 6.45 -8.44 -5.29
N SER A 124 6.21 -8.21 -6.58
CA SER A 124 6.04 -9.29 -7.57
C SER A 124 7.32 -9.60 -8.33
N VAL A 125 8.24 -8.63 -8.48
CA VAL A 125 9.45 -8.76 -9.31
C VAL A 125 10.69 -9.11 -8.49
N ALA A 126 10.82 -8.59 -7.27
CA ALA A 126 12.02 -8.81 -6.47
C ALA A 126 12.18 -10.29 -6.08
N GLN A 127 13.32 -10.88 -6.39
CA GLN A 127 13.61 -12.29 -6.10
C GLN A 127 14.39 -12.47 -4.80
N ASN A 128 15.01 -11.41 -4.28
CA ASN A 128 15.79 -11.42 -3.06
C ASN A 128 15.76 -10.06 -2.34
N VAL A 129 16.32 -10.03 -1.13
CA VAL A 129 16.30 -8.85 -0.25
C VAL A 129 17.02 -7.65 -0.89
N SER A 130 18.19 -7.86 -1.49
CA SER A 130 18.97 -6.79 -2.12
C SER A 130 18.19 -6.11 -3.24
N GLN A 131 17.57 -6.90 -4.14
CA GLN A 131 16.74 -6.36 -5.22
C GLN A 131 15.53 -5.60 -4.70
N ALA A 132 14.88 -6.10 -3.64
CA ALA A 132 13.73 -5.43 -3.04
C ALA A 132 14.14 -4.09 -2.40
N GLU A 133 15.29 -4.06 -1.73
CA GLU A 133 15.84 -2.85 -1.12
C GLU A 133 16.20 -1.80 -2.18
N ASP A 134 16.96 -2.19 -3.21
CA ASP A 134 17.32 -1.29 -4.30
C ASP A 134 16.09 -0.72 -5.01
N ALA A 135 15.11 -1.58 -5.34
CA ALA A 135 13.88 -1.16 -6.00
C ALA A 135 13.04 -0.21 -5.12
N LEU A 136 12.97 -0.47 -3.82
CA LEU A 136 12.27 0.41 -2.88
C LEU A 136 12.97 1.75 -2.72
N LEU A 137 14.31 1.76 -2.62
CA LEU A 137 15.11 2.99 -2.56
C LEU A 137 14.96 3.83 -3.83
N LEU A 138 14.93 3.19 -5.00
CA LEU A 138 14.68 3.86 -6.27
C LEU A 138 13.26 4.45 -6.31
N TRP A 139 12.26 3.70 -5.85
CA TRP A 139 10.90 4.20 -5.74
C TRP A 139 10.82 5.45 -4.86
N VAL A 140 11.43 5.42 -3.65
CA VAL A 140 11.45 6.57 -2.73
C VAL A 140 12.14 7.80 -3.33
N LYS A 141 13.18 7.61 -4.16
CA LYS A 141 13.86 8.74 -4.85
C LYS A 141 13.04 9.33 -5.99
N ALA A 142 12.16 8.53 -6.59
CA ALA A 142 11.30 8.97 -7.69
C ALA A 142 10.02 9.68 -7.21
N THR A 143 9.67 9.54 -5.92
CA THR A 143 8.50 10.16 -5.27
C THR A 143 8.84 11.48 -4.58
#